data_AF-A0A7V4LCU0-F1
#
_entry.id   AF-A0A7V4LCU0-F1
#
_cell.length_a   1.000
_cell.length_b   1.000
_cell.length_c   1.000
_cell.angle_alpha   90.00
_cell.angle_beta   90.00
_cell.angle_gamma   90.00
#
_symmetry.space_group_name_H-M   'P 1'
#
loop_
_entity.id
_entity.type
_entity.pdbx_description
1 polymer ?
#
loop_
_entity_poly.entity_id
_entity_poly.type
_entity_poly.pdbx_seq_one_letter_code
_entity_poly.pdbx_strand_id
1 'polypeptide(L)' 'MKEETKNFLKELLKGGGQASAIGMSLVFAILIGGILGYLVSEYTGSKFWFYVGLILGIIAGFRNLVIMSRKYRK' A
#
# COMPACT_ATOMS: atom_id res chain seq x y z
N MET A 1 3.08 16.93 8.58
CA MET A 1 2.61 15.59 8.14
C MET A 1 1.16 15.61 7.62
N LYS A 2 0.19 16.26 8.29
CA LYS A 2 -1.22 16.29 7.82
C LYS A 2 -1.48 17.07 6.51
N GLU A 3 -0.75 18.15 6.21
CA GLU A 3 -0.97 18.91 4.96
C GLU A 3 -0.42 18.23 3.71
N GLU A 4 0.78 17.65 3.76
CA GLU A 4 1.33 16.89 2.62
C GLU A 4 0.44 15.71 2.23
N THR A 5 -0.08 14.96 3.21
CA THR A 5 -1.04 13.87 2.93
C THR A 5 -2.28 14.38 2.21
N LYS A 6 -2.81 15.54 2.59
CA LYS A 6 -4.00 16.11 1.92
C LYS A 6 -3.71 16.55 0.49
N ASN A 7 -2.57 17.19 0.23
CA ASN A 7 -2.18 17.61 -1.12
C ASN A 7 -1.86 16.41 -2.02
N PHE A 8 -1.18 15.40 -1.49
CA PHE A 8 -0.94 14.13 -2.17
C PHE A 8 -2.25 13.40 -2.51
N LEU A 9 -3.19 13.30 -1.57
CA LEU A 9 -4.52 12.75 -1.84
C LEU A 9 -5.26 13.54 -2.91
N LYS A 10 -5.10 14.87 -2.95
CA LYS A 10 -5.72 15.73 -3.96
C LYS A 10 -5.08 15.56 -5.34
N GLU A 11 -3.76 15.31 -5.41
CA GLU A 11 -3.05 14.94 -6.65
C GLU A 11 -3.39 13.52 -7.12
N LEU A 12 -3.49 12.57 -6.19
CA LEU A 12 -3.98 11.20 -6.43
C LEU A 12 -5.35 11.22 -7.10
N LEU A 13 -6.26 12.03 -6.55
CA LEU A 13 -7.62 12.18 -7.05
C LEU A 13 -7.72 13.02 -8.32
N LYS A 14 -6.72 13.86 -8.62
CA LYS A 14 -6.66 14.65 -9.87
C LYS A 14 -6.21 13.84 -11.09
N GLY A 15 -5.90 12.54 -10.94
CA GLY A 15 -5.82 11.61 -12.06
C GLY A 15 -4.58 11.75 -12.96
N GLY A 16 -3.51 12.40 -12.50
CA GLY A 16 -2.23 12.41 -13.23
C GLY A 16 -1.63 11.00 -13.32
N GLY A 17 -0.91 10.68 -14.39
CA GLY A 17 -0.34 9.33 -14.60
C GLY A 17 0.55 8.83 -13.45
N GLN A 18 1.27 9.74 -12.78
CA GLN A 18 2.05 9.41 -11.57
C GLN A 18 1.16 9.03 -10.39
N ALA A 19 0.05 9.75 -10.21
CA ALA A 19 -0.92 9.48 -9.16
C ALA A 19 -1.54 8.08 -9.31
N SER A 20 -1.90 7.69 -10.54
CA SER A 20 -2.41 6.35 -10.84
C SER A 20 -1.38 5.24 -10.55
N ALA A 21 -0.12 5.45 -10.90
CA ALA A 21 0.95 4.48 -10.62
C ALA A 21 1.19 4.30 -9.12
N ILE A 22 1.14 5.40 -8.37
CA ILE A 22 1.29 5.44 -6.92
C ILE A 22 0.12 4.69 -6.25
N GLY A 23 -1.14 4.96 -6.66
CA GLY A 23 -2.32 4.24 -6.17
C GLY A 23 -2.27 2.75 -6.49
N MET A 24 -1.85 2.38 -7.71
CA MET A 24 -1.66 0.98 -8.08
C MET A 24 -0.61 0.29 -7.22
N SER A 25 0.50 0.96 -6.88
CA SER A 25 1.53 0.37 -6.01
C SER A 25 0.98 -0.01 -4.63
N LEU A 26 0.04 0.77 -4.09
CA LEU A 26 -0.64 0.46 -2.83
C LEU A 26 -1.56 -0.76 -2.98
N VAL A 27 -2.34 -0.81 -4.06
CA VAL A 27 -3.22 -1.96 -4.36
C VAL A 27 -2.40 -3.24 -4.48
N PHE A 28 -1.30 -3.22 -5.24
CA PHE A 28 -0.42 -4.38 -5.39
C PHE A 28 0.20 -4.81 -4.05
N ALA A 29 0.63 -3.88 -3.20
CA ALA A 29 1.17 -4.22 -1.89
C ALA A 29 0.13 -4.94 -1.00
N ILE A 30 -1.12 -4.47 -1.02
CA ILE A 30 -2.22 -5.09 -0.27
C ILE A 30 -2.54 -6.48 -0.83
N LEU A 31 -2.61 -6.62 -2.16
CA LEU A 31 -2.86 -7.91 -2.81
C LEU A 31 -1.77 -8.94 -2.48
N ILE A 32 -0.50 -8.55 -2.61
CA ILE A 32 0.63 -9.44 -2.29
C ILE A 32 0.61 -9.81 -0.80
N GLY A 33 0.41 -8.84 0.10
CA GLY A 33 0.31 -9.10 1.54
C GLY A 33 -0.84 -10.04 1.89
N GLY A 34 -2.01 -9.84 1.28
CA GLY A 34 -3.19 -10.69 1.46
C GLY A 34 -2.98 -12.10 0.91
N ILE A 35 -2.39 -12.26 -0.28
CA ILE A 35 -2.08 -13.58 -0.87
C ILE A 35 -1.09 -14.34 0.01
N LEU A 36 0.00 -13.69 0.44
CA LEU A 36 0.98 -14.31 1.33
C LEU A 36 0.35 -14.67 2.68
N GLY A 37 -0.46 -13.77 3.26
CA GLY A 37 -1.19 -14.05 4.49
C GLY A 37 -2.17 -15.21 4.35
N TYR A 38 -2.83 -15.34 3.20
CA TYR A 38 -3.72 -16.46 2.89
C TYR A 38 -2.96 -17.78 2.79
N LEU A 39 -1.82 -17.81 2.08
CA LEU A 39 -0.99 -19.00 1.96
C LEU A 39 -0.47 -19.47 3.33
N VAL A 40 -0.05 -18.53 4.19
CA VAL A 40 0.37 -18.85 5.56
C VAL A 40 -0.83 -19.31 6.41
N SER A 41 -2.00 -18.71 6.22
CA SER A 41 -3.24 -19.14 6.88
C SER A 41 -3.62 -20.58 6.54
N GLU A 42 -3.50 -20.98 5.26
CA GLU A 42 -3.74 -22.37 4.84
C GLU A 42 -2.73 -23.33 5.46
N TYR A 43 -1.44 -22.94 5.51
CA TYR A 43 -0.39 -23.79 6.09
C TYR A 43 -0.54 -23.98 7.61
N THR A 44 -0.98 -22.95 8.33
CA THR A 44 -1.11 -22.96 9.79
C THR A 44 -2.52 -23.33 10.28
N GLY A 45 -3.49 -23.43 9.38
CA GLY A 45 -4.90 -23.66 9.68
C GLY A 45 -5.60 -22.49 10.40
N SER A 46 -4.92 -21.34 10.58
CA SER A 46 -5.45 -20.19 11.31
C SER A 46 -5.66 -18.98 10.40
N LYS A 47 -6.92 -18.54 10.30
CA LYS A 47 -7.34 -17.35 9.54
C LYS A 47 -6.70 -16.05 10.01
N PHE A 48 -6.10 -16.05 11.20
CA PHE A 48 -5.41 -14.89 11.76
C PHE A 48 -4.31 -14.36 10.83
N TRP A 49 -3.56 -15.25 10.17
CA TRP A 49 -2.43 -14.89 9.31
C TRP A 49 -2.83 -14.11 8.06
N PHE A 50 -4.05 -14.30 7.56
CA PHE A 50 -4.59 -13.50 6.46
C PHE A 50 -4.70 -12.03 6.86
N TYR A 51 -5.27 -11.75 8.04
CA TYR A 51 -5.39 -10.38 8.55
C TYR A 51 -4.03 -9.74 8.83
N VAL A 52 -3.09 -10.52 9.38
CA VAL A 52 -1.70 -10.07 9.57
C VAL A 52 -1.05 -9.70 8.23
N GLY A 53 -1.18 -10.55 7.21
CA GLY A 53 -0.67 -10.30 5.87
C GLY A 53 -1.27 -9.05 5.22
N LEU A 54 -2.58 -8.83 5.37
CA LEU A 54 -3.24 -7.61 4.92
C LEU A 54 -2.70 -6.35 5.61
N ILE A 55 -2.57 -6.36 6.93
CA ILE A 55 -2.02 -5.22 7.70
C ILE A 55 -0.59 -4.94 7.25
N LEU A 56 0.23 -5.97 7.11
CA LEU A 56 1.60 -5.83 6.61
C LEU A 56 1.65 -5.27 5.18
N GLY A 57 0.78 -5.74 4.29
CA GLY A 57 0.66 -5.24 2.93
C GLY A 57 0.28 -3.76 2.87
N ILE A 58 -0.68 -3.32 3.70
CA ILE A 58 -1.06 -1.91 3.83
C ILE A 58 0.13 -1.08 4.33
N ILE A 59 0.79 -1.50 5.41
CA ILE A 59 1.95 -0.79 5.98
C ILE A 59 3.08 -0.69 4.95
N ALA A 60 3.38 -1.77 4.24
CA ALA A 60 4.40 -1.80 3.19
C ALA A 60 4.06 -0.86 2.04
N GLY A 61 2.80 -0.88 1.59
CA GLY A 61 2.29 0.02 0.55
C GLY A 61 2.46 1.48 0.96
N PHE A 62 1.97 1.87 2.14
CA PHE A 62 2.14 3.23 2.65
C PHE A 62 3.61 3.63 2.83
N ARG A 63 4.48 2.72 3.29
CA ARG A 63 5.91 2.99 3.41
C ARG A 63 6.53 3.26 2.04
N ASN A 64 6.14 2.49 1.02
CA ASN A 64 6.60 2.68 -0.35
C ASN A 64 6.13 4.04 -0.92
N LEU A 65 4.87 4.42 -0.68
CA LEU A 65 4.33 5.73 -1.07
C LEU A 65 5.17 6.88 -0.52
N VAL A 66 5.53 6.82 0.77
CA VAL A 66 6.31 7.87 1.44
C VAL A 66 7.76 7.95 0.91
N ILE A 67 8.36 6.83 0.55
CA ILE A 67 9.70 6.81 -0.05
C ILE A 67 9.63 7.41 -1.46
N MET A 68 8.61 7.03 -2.22
CA MET A 68 8.41 7.46 -3.59
C MET A 68 8.08 8.96 -3.68
N SER A 69 7.24 9.49 -2.80
CA SER A 69 6.93 10.93 -2.74
C SER A 69 8.16 11.78 -2.45
N ARG A 70 9.06 11.33 -1.57
CA ARG A 70 10.35 12.01 -1.33
C ARG A 70 11.26 11.96 -2.56
N LYS A 71 11.22 10.89 -3.35
CA LYS A 71 12.04 10.72 -4.55
C LYS A 71 11.59 11.63 -5.69
N TYR A 72 10.29 11.87 -5.82
CA TYR A 72 9.71 12.78 -6.81
C TYR A 72 9.79 14.27 -6.44
N ARG A 73 10.14 14.60 -5.19
CA ARG A 73 10.33 15.99 -4.72
C ARG A 73 11.75 16.54 -4.95
N LYS A 74 12.55 15.89 -5.80
CA LYS A 74 13.88 16.31 -6.24
C LYS A 74 13.80 16.75 -7.70
#